data_AF-A0A7T1MMK4-F1
#
_entry.id   AF-A0A7T1MMK4-F1
#
_cell.length_a   1.000
_cell.length_b   1.000
_cell.length_c   1.000
_cell.angle_alpha   90.00
_cell.angle_beta   90.00
_cell.angle_gamma   90.00
#
_symmetry.space_group_name_H-M   'P 1'
#
loop_
_entity.id
_entity.type
_entity.pdbx_description
1 polymer ?
#
loop_
_entity_poly.entity_id
_entity_poly.type
_entity_poly.pdbx_seq_one_letter_code
_entity_poly.pdbx_strand_id
1 'polypeptide(L)'
;MNFAEVLVAALLLAGASSGSLQIWAAAVAASRGAELGLEQLVEVDGALLAAEQRLQQALAAPLAGDCSLAVAAMAAELAKAPLAVGLERQLEPQVGGLWLRLQAPGLPQRQRWLDAAAMGFCSSSPTPEAGGDGTPG
;
A
#
# COMPACT_ATOMS: atom_id res chain seq x y z
N MET A 1 29.18 -49.63 -31.34
CA MET A 1 28.82 -48.97 -30.08
C MET A 1 29.29 -49.87 -28.95
N ASN A 2 30.27 -49.41 -28.17
CA ASN A 2 30.89 -50.20 -27.11
C ASN A 2 30.16 -49.97 -25.77
N PHE A 3 30.18 -50.95 -24.87
CA PHE A 3 29.57 -50.87 -23.53
C PHE A 3 30.03 -49.63 -22.76
N ALA A 4 31.30 -49.24 -22.90
CA ALA A 4 31.86 -48.04 -22.31
C ALA A 4 31.17 -46.74 -22.81
N GLU A 5 30.83 -46.64 -24.09
CA GLU A 5 30.13 -45.47 -24.65
C GLU A 5 28.72 -45.34 -24.07
N VAL A 6 28.01 -46.47 -23.94
CA VAL A 6 26.66 -46.50 -23.37
C VAL A 6 26.68 -46.09 -21.89
N LEU A 7 27.70 -46.52 -21.14
CA LEU A 7 27.85 -46.21 -19.72
C LEU A 7 28.17 -44.72 -19.50
N VAL A 8 29.05 -44.15 -20.32
CA VAL A 8 29.36 -42.70 -20.29
C VAL A 8 28.12 -41.89 -20.69
N ALA A 9 27.41 -42.29 -21.74
CA ALA A 9 26.18 -41.60 -22.17
C ALA A 9 25.10 -41.63 -21.06
N ALA A 10 24.93 -42.76 -20.38
CA ALA A 10 23.98 -42.90 -19.28
C ALA A 10 24.36 -42.01 -18.07
N LEU A 11 25.64 -41.93 -17.71
CA LEU A 11 26.11 -41.07 -16.63
C LEU A 11 25.91 -39.57 -16.95
N LEU A 12 26.23 -39.16 -18.18
CA LEU A 12 26.00 -37.79 -18.64
C LEU A 12 24.52 -37.44 -18.64
N LEU A 13 23.66 -38.34 -19.14
CA LEU A 13 22.22 -38.16 -19.14
C LEU A 13 21.66 -38.09 -17.71
N ALA A 14 22.09 -38.98 -16.82
CA ALA A 14 21.65 -38.99 -15.43
C ALA A 14 22.10 -37.72 -14.68
N GLY A 15 23.34 -37.27 -14.91
CA GLY A 15 23.86 -36.02 -14.34
C GLY A 15 23.11 -34.79 -14.85
N ALA A 16 22.93 -34.68 -16.17
CA ALA A 16 22.18 -33.59 -16.78
C ALA A 16 20.71 -33.56 -16.32
N SER A 17 20.06 -34.73 -16.25
CA SER A 17 18.67 -34.84 -15.79
C SER A 17 18.53 -34.46 -14.31
N SER A 18 19.45 -34.93 -13.47
CA SER A 18 19.46 -34.59 -12.04
C SER A 18 19.69 -33.10 -11.80
N GLY A 19 20.64 -32.50 -12.52
CA GLY A 19 20.89 -31.06 -12.43
C GLY A 19 19.70 -30.22 -12.91
N SER A 20 19.07 -30.61 -14.02
CA SER A 20 17.86 -29.96 -14.52
C SER A 20 16.72 -30.01 -13.50
N LEU A 21 16.46 -31.18 -12.90
CA LEU A 21 15.42 -31.33 -11.88
C LEU A 21 15.66 -30.45 -10.65
N GLN A 22 16.91 -30.30 -10.22
CA GLN A 22 17.26 -29.44 -9.07
C GLN A 22 16.97 -27.97 -9.37
N ILE A 23 17.27 -27.49 -10.57
CA ILE A 23 16.98 -26.11 -10.98
C ILE A 23 15.46 -25.86 -11.00
N TRP A 24 14.69 -26.78 -11.58
CA TRP A 24 13.23 -26.68 -11.58
C TRP A 24 12.64 -26.73 -10.17
N ALA A 25 13.15 -27.61 -9.30
CA ALA A 25 12.71 -27.69 -7.91
C ALA A 25 12.97 -26.38 -7.16
N ALA A 26 14.15 -25.78 -7.36
CA ALA A 26 14.49 -24.48 -6.77
C ALA A 26 13.58 -23.36 -7.30
N ALA A 27 13.30 -23.35 -8.61
CA ALA A 27 12.41 -22.37 -9.23
C ALA A 27 10.97 -22.47 -8.71
N VAL A 28 10.44 -23.69 -8.55
CA VAL A 28 9.09 -23.92 -7.99
C VAL A 28 9.01 -23.53 -6.52
N ALA A 29 10.07 -23.80 -5.73
CA ALA A 29 10.12 -23.36 -4.34
C ALA A 29 10.13 -21.81 -4.24
N ALA A 30 10.90 -21.15 -5.11
CA ALA A 30 10.95 -19.69 -5.18
C ALA A 30 9.60 -19.09 -5.62
N SER A 31 8.91 -19.69 -6.60
CA SER A 31 7.62 -19.20 -7.08
C SER A 31 6.55 -19.28 -5.99
N ARG A 32 6.51 -20.37 -5.21
CA ARG A 32 5.60 -20.50 -4.07
C ARG A 32 5.87 -19.47 -2.98
N GLY A 33 7.15 -19.19 -2.70
CA GLY A 33 7.53 -18.13 -1.78
C GLY A 33 7.07 -16.74 -2.25
N ALA A 34 7.18 -16.49 -3.56
CA ALA A 34 6.72 -15.24 -4.16
C ALA A 34 5.19 -15.10 -4.13
N GLU A 35 4.44 -16.17 -4.39
CA GLU A 35 2.97 -16.18 -4.33
C GLU A 35 2.46 -15.81 -2.93
N LEU A 36 3.01 -16.44 -1.89
CA LEU A 36 2.65 -16.11 -0.50
C LEU A 36 2.98 -14.66 -0.14
N GLY A 37 4.11 -14.13 -0.64
CA GLY A 37 4.47 -12.73 -0.45
C GLY A 37 3.52 -11.76 -1.16
N LEU A 38 3.06 -12.13 -2.37
CA LEU A 38 2.11 -11.32 -3.14
C LEU A 38 0.74 -11.27 -2.47
N GLU A 39 0.21 -12.40 -2.00
CA GLU A 39 -1.07 -12.46 -1.29
C GLU A 39 -1.06 -11.53 -0.07
N GLN A 40 0.02 -11.57 0.71
CA GLN A 40 0.19 -10.71 1.88
C GLN A 40 0.28 -9.23 1.51
N LEU A 41 1.00 -8.88 0.43
CA LEU A 41 1.08 -7.50 -0.05
C LEU A 41 -0.28 -6.98 -0.52
N VAL A 42 -1.08 -7.81 -1.20
CA VAL A 42 -2.43 -7.47 -1.64
C VAL A 42 -3.33 -7.14 -0.45
N GLU A 43 -3.17 -7.84 0.69
CA GLU A 43 -3.92 -7.53 1.91
C GLU A 43 -3.55 -6.14 2.47
N VAL A 44 -2.26 -5.80 2.54
CA VAL A 44 -1.80 -4.48 3.01
C VAL A 44 -2.29 -3.36 2.07
N ASP A 45 -2.18 -3.58 0.77
CA ASP A 45 -2.62 -2.60 -0.24
C ASP A 45 -4.15 -2.45 -0.22
N GLY A 46 -4.89 -3.53 0.02
CA GLY A 46 -6.33 -3.52 0.26
C GLY A 46 -6.72 -2.73 1.52
N ALA A 47 -5.96 -2.87 2.60
CA ALA A 47 -6.18 -2.12 3.84
C ALA A 47 -5.94 -0.60 3.65
N LEU A 48 -4.97 -0.21 2.82
CA LEU A 48 -4.78 1.20 2.45
C LEU A 48 -5.98 1.76 1.68
N LEU A 49 -6.49 1.04 0.68
CA LEU A 49 -7.65 1.47 -0.09
C LEU A 49 -8.91 1.55 0.79
N ALA A 50 -9.10 0.59 1.69
CA ALA A 50 -10.21 0.59 2.64
C ALA A 50 -10.16 1.80 3.59
N ALA A 51 -8.95 2.22 4.01
CA ALA A 51 -8.76 3.42 4.82
C ALA A 51 -9.20 4.69 4.08
N GLU A 52 -8.86 4.83 2.80
CA GLU A 52 -9.28 5.98 1.98
C GLU A 52 -10.78 6.01 1.73
N GLN A 53 -11.35 4.87 1.36
CA GLN A 53 -12.78 4.74 1.15
C GLN A 53 -13.54 5.09 2.44
N ARG A 54 -13.05 4.65 3.59
CA ARG A 54 -13.64 4.99 4.89
C ARG A 54 -13.61 6.49 5.14
N LEU A 55 -12.50 7.17 4.86
CA LEU A 55 -12.41 8.62 5.00
C LEU A 55 -13.44 9.32 4.11
N GLN A 56 -13.55 8.91 2.85
CA GLN A 56 -14.55 9.48 1.93
C GLN A 56 -15.99 9.24 2.39
N GLN A 57 -16.27 8.09 3.01
CA GLN A 57 -17.61 7.78 3.54
C GLN A 57 -17.92 8.51 4.85
N ALA A 58 -16.93 8.66 5.74
CA ALA A 58 -17.10 9.25 7.07
C ALA A 58 -17.09 10.79 7.03
N LEU A 59 -16.32 11.37 6.11
CA LEU A 59 -16.14 12.81 5.98
C LEU A 59 -16.83 13.28 4.70
N ALA A 60 -18.15 13.43 4.75
CA ALA A 60 -18.96 13.77 3.56
C ALA A 60 -19.01 15.28 3.24
N ALA A 61 -18.46 16.15 4.10
CA ALA A 61 -18.51 17.59 3.93
C ALA A 61 -17.17 18.25 4.29
N PRO A 62 -16.78 19.33 3.59
CA PRO A 62 -15.62 20.11 3.95
C PRO A 62 -15.77 20.65 5.37
N LEU A 63 -14.80 20.38 6.23
CA LEU A 63 -14.80 20.86 7.61
C LEU A 63 -14.38 22.34 7.63
N ALA A 64 -15.36 23.22 7.42
CA ALA A 64 -15.28 24.67 7.63
C ALA A 64 -14.11 25.42 6.95
N GLY A 65 -13.43 24.81 5.98
CA GLY A 65 -12.27 25.38 5.29
C GLY A 65 -10.93 25.24 6.03
N ASP A 66 -10.91 24.73 7.27
CA ASP A 66 -9.67 24.56 8.03
C ASP A 66 -9.05 23.18 7.81
N CYS A 67 -7.94 23.15 7.07
CA CYS A 67 -7.22 21.92 6.79
C CYS A 67 -6.61 21.27 8.04
N SER A 68 -6.31 22.02 9.10
CA SER A 68 -5.80 21.42 10.35
C SER A 68 -6.88 20.59 11.06
N LEU A 69 -8.12 21.09 11.05
CA LEU A 69 -9.29 20.41 11.62
C LEU A 69 -9.66 19.20 10.78
N ALA A 70 -9.61 19.32 9.45
CA ALA A 70 -9.80 18.20 8.53
C ALA A 70 -8.78 17.08 8.76
N VAL A 71 -7.48 17.40 8.91
CA VAL A 71 -6.42 16.42 9.20
C VAL A 71 -6.65 15.73 10.55
N ALA A 72 -7.04 16.47 11.60
CA ALA A 72 -7.36 15.89 12.90
C ALA A 72 -8.57 14.94 12.82
N ALA A 73 -9.61 15.31 12.07
CA ALA A 73 -10.77 14.46 11.84
C ALA A 73 -10.41 13.19 11.05
N MET A 74 -9.56 13.29 10.01
CA MET A 74 -9.06 12.13 9.28
C MET A 74 -8.30 11.17 10.20
N ALA A 75 -7.38 11.70 11.02
CA ALA A 75 -6.62 10.88 11.96
C ALA A 75 -7.54 10.18 12.97
N ALA A 76 -8.54 10.89 13.51
CA ALA A 76 -9.53 10.32 14.42
C ALA A 76 -10.37 9.21 13.78
N GLU A 77 -10.80 9.38 12.53
CA GLU A 77 -11.59 8.38 11.82
C GLU A 77 -10.78 7.13 11.46
N LEU A 78 -9.50 7.30 11.09
CA LEU A 78 -8.61 6.17 10.86
C LEU A 78 -8.22 5.46 12.16
N ALA A 79 -8.08 6.17 13.28
CA ALA A 79 -7.77 5.54 14.57
C ALA A 79 -8.90 4.61 15.06
N LYS A 80 -10.16 4.93 14.73
CA LYS A 80 -11.33 4.10 15.06
C LYS A 80 -11.54 2.94 14.08
N ALA A 81 -10.92 2.98 12.91
CA ALA A 81 -11.17 2.00 11.88
C ALA A 81 -10.62 0.63 12.31
N PRO A 82 -11.35 -0.47 12.06
CA PRO A 82 -10.81 -1.79 12.29
C PRO A 82 -9.57 -2.01 11.41
N LEU A 83 -8.66 -2.81 11.91
CA LEU A 83 -7.44 -3.21 11.21
C LEU A 83 -7.39 -4.74 11.22
N ALA A 84 -6.96 -5.35 10.11
CA ALA A 84 -6.83 -6.79 10.03
C ALA A 84 -5.75 -7.30 11.01
N VAL A 85 -5.86 -8.56 11.40
CA VAL A 85 -5.00 -9.17 12.42
C VAL A 85 -3.55 -9.17 11.94
N GLY A 86 -2.64 -8.72 12.80
CA GLY A 86 -1.20 -8.67 12.48
C GLY A 86 -0.76 -7.46 11.67
N LEU A 87 -1.68 -6.58 11.27
CA LEU A 87 -1.34 -5.26 10.75
C LEU A 87 -1.17 -4.26 11.90
N GLU A 88 -0.19 -3.39 11.76
CA GLU A 88 0.02 -2.22 12.60
C GLU A 88 -0.21 -0.96 11.78
N ARG A 89 -0.84 0.04 12.41
CA ARG A 89 -1.13 1.34 11.81
C ARG A 89 -0.42 2.43 12.57
N GLN A 90 0.29 3.27 11.85
CA GLN A 90 0.86 4.51 12.38
C GLN A 90 0.27 5.69 11.60
N LEU A 91 -0.17 6.70 12.35
CA LEU A 91 -0.79 7.91 11.83
C LEU A 91 0.07 9.09 12.26
N GLU A 92 0.61 9.82 11.29
CA GLU A 92 1.48 10.97 11.53
C GLU A 92 0.87 12.21 10.87
N PRO A 93 0.05 12.99 11.60
CA PRO A 93 -0.57 14.19 11.06
C PRO A 93 0.50 15.26 10.81
N GLN A 94 0.42 15.91 9.64
CA GLN A 94 1.28 17.02 9.26
C GLN A 94 0.42 18.16 8.67
N VAL A 95 1.06 19.27 8.32
CA VAL A 95 0.34 20.41 7.74
C VAL A 95 -0.27 19.99 6.40
N GLY A 96 -1.60 20.14 6.27
CA GLY A 96 -2.34 19.86 5.03
C GLY A 96 -2.70 18.39 4.79
N GLY A 97 -2.17 17.44 5.55
CA GLY A 97 -2.48 16.03 5.35
C GLY A 97 -1.95 15.09 6.43
N LEU A 98 -2.05 13.80 6.16
CA LEU A 98 -1.76 12.73 7.10
C LEU A 98 -0.94 11.64 6.43
N TRP A 99 0.18 11.25 7.03
CA TRP A 99 0.87 10.02 6.65
C TRP A 99 0.19 8.83 7.32
N LEU A 100 -0.31 7.91 6.50
CA LEU A 100 -0.78 6.59 6.93
C LEU A 100 0.32 5.57 6.62
N ARG A 101 0.87 4.92 7.64
CA ARG A 101 1.79 3.79 7.48
C ARG A 101 1.14 2.51 7.97
N LEU A 102 1.19 1.46 7.14
CA LEU A 102 0.77 0.11 7.47
C LEU A 102 1.97 -0.83 7.42
N GLN A 103 2.08 -1.70 8.41
CA GLN A 103 3.13 -2.69 8.50
C GLN A 103 2.57 -4.03 8.94
N ALA A 104 3.08 -5.12 8.37
CA ALA A 104 2.86 -6.46 8.88
C ALA A 104 4.24 -7.15 9.06
N PRO A 105 4.37 -8.10 10.01
CA PRO A 105 5.60 -8.84 10.20
C PRO A 105 6.08 -9.53 8.91
N GLY A 106 7.35 -9.35 8.57
CA GLY A 106 7.95 -9.99 7.38
C GLY A 106 7.64 -9.31 6.04
N LEU A 107 6.84 -8.24 6.04
CA LEU A 107 6.51 -7.46 4.84
C LEU A 107 7.18 -6.08 4.84
N PRO A 108 7.42 -5.50 3.65
CA PRO A 108 7.84 -4.11 3.56
C PRO A 108 6.73 -3.19 4.08
N GLN A 109 7.12 -2.14 4.78
CA GLN A 109 6.20 -1.10 5.22
C GLN A 109 5.57 -0.41 4.01
N ARG A 110 4.26 -0.20 4.06
CA ARG A 110 3.52 0.60 3.08
C ARG A 110 3.16 1.94 3.70
N GLN A 111 3.33 3.02 2.95
CA GLN A 111 2.97 4.36 3.40
C GLN A 111 2.23 5.12 2.31
N ARG A 112 1.26 5.94 2.73
CA ARG A 112 0.50 6.80 1.82
C ARG A 112 0.26 8.16 2.45
N TRP A 113 0.46 9.19 1.63
CA TRP A 113 0.09 10.56 1.97
C TRP A 113 -1.39 10.77 1.64
N LEU A 114 -2.15 11.23 2.62
CA LEU A 114 -3.55 11.57 2.49
C LEU A 114 -3.69 13.09 2.66
N ASP A 115 -3.83 13.79 1.54
CA ASP A 115 -3.96 15.24 1.51
C ASP A 115 -5.42 15.65 1.76
N ALA A 116 -5.67 16.44 2.80
CA ALA A 116 -7.01 16.82 3.21
C ALA A 116 -7.71 17.69 2.15
N ALA A 117 -6.97 18.56 1.45
CA ALA A 117 -7.52 19.42 0.40
C ALA A 117 -7.77 18.63 -0.89
N ALA A 118 -6.84 17.76 -1.28
CA ALA A 118 -7.01 16.92 -2.48
C ALA A 118 -8.17 15.91 -2.33
N MET A 119 -8.47 15.49 -1.09
CA MET A 119 -9.64 14.66 -0.79
C MET A 119 -10.94 15.47 -0.63
N GLY A 120 -10.89 16.80 -0.74
CA GLY A 120 -12.06 17.68 -0.67
C GLY A 120 -12.57 17.95 0.75
N PHE A 121 -11.81 17.62 1.79
CA PHE A 121 -12.20 17.81 3.19
C PHE A 121 -11.91 19.23 3.72
N CYS A 122 -11.09 19.99 3.01
CA CYS A 122 -10.85 21.41 3.29
C CYS A 122 -10.54 22.15 1.98
N SER A 123 -10.52 23.48 2.05
CA SER A 123 -10.08 24.34 0.96
C SER A 123 -8.85 25.13 1.41
N SER A 124 -7.75 25.02 0.68
CA SER A 124 -6.55 25.84 0.92
C SER A 124 -6.66 27.26 0.35
N SER A 125 -7.80 27.62 -0.26
CA SER A 125 -8.02 28.95 -0.80
C SER A 125 -8.25 29.95 0.34
N PRO A 126 -7.50 31.08 0.41
CA PRO A 126 -7.99 32.22 1.16
C PRO A 126 -9.35 32.57 0.59
N THR A 127 -10.37 32.65 1.44
CA THR A 127 -11.66 33.22 1.06
C THR A 127 -11.36 34.57 0.41
N PRO A 128 -11.70 34.82 -0.86
CA PRO A 128 -11.64 36.19 -1.36
C PRO A 128 -12.60 36.98 -0.46
N GLU A 129 -12.06 37.93 0.30
CA GLU A 129 -12.86 38.83 1.11
C GLU A 129 -13.94 39.41 0.21
N ALA A 130 -15.20 39.09 0.53
CA ALA A 130 -16.32 39.85 0.05
C ALA A 130 -16.19 41.26 0.65
N GLY A 131 -15.61 42.20 -0.10
CA GLY A 131 -15.42 43.56 0.37
C GLY A 131 -14.75 44.45 -0.65
N GLY A 132 -15.56 45.20 -1.40
CA GLY A 132 -15.08 46.19 -2.36
C GLY A 132 -16.21 46.91 -3.08
N ASP A 133 -17.13 47.47 -2.30
CA ASP A 133 -18.07 48.51 -2.72
C ASP A 133 -17.36 49.55 -3.61
N GLY A 134 -17.97 49.87 -4.75
CA GLY A 134 -17.31 50.62 -5.81
C GLY A 134 -18.26 51.10 -6.90
N THR A 135 -19.33 51.80 -6.52
CA THR A 135 -20.02 52.78 -7.38
C THR A 135 -20.14 54.07 -6.56
N PRO A 136 -20.20 55.32 -7.12
CA PRO A 136 -20.14 55.76 -8.51
C PRO A 136 -19.13 56.93 -8.77
N GLY A 137 -18.87 57.23 -10.04
CA GLY A 137 -18.22 58.46 -10.52
C GLY A 137 -18.62 58.74 -11.95
#